data_AF-A0A3L6FQL4-F1
#
_entry.id   AF-A0A3L6FQL4-F1
#
_cell.length_a   1.000
_cell.length_b   1.000
_cell.length_c   1.000
_cell.angle_alpha   90.00
_cell.angle_beta   90.00
_cell.angle_gamma   90.00
#
_symmetry.space_group_name_H-M   'P 1'
#
loop_
_entity.id
_entity.type
_entity.pdbx_description
1 polymer ?
#
loop_
_entity_poly.entity_id
_entity_poly.type
_entity_poly.pdbx_seq_one_letter_code
_entity_poly.pdbx_strand_id
1 'polypeptide(L)' 'MTAREPRGFGFIQYFDPEDASDAKYHMDGKMLLGREIVVVFA' A
#
# COMPACT_ATOMS: atom_id res chain seq x y z
N MET A 1 -10.90 1.09 25.09
CA MET A 1 -10.52 1.82 23.87
C MET A 1 -10.26 0.79 22.78
N THR A 2 -11.27 0.43 21.99
CA THR A 2 -11.10 -0.55 20.91
C THR A 2 -10.91 0.23 19.61
N ALA A 3 -9.65 0.50 19.25
CA ALA A 3 -9.37 0.89 17.87
C ALA A 3 -9.88 -0.25 16.98
N ARG A 4 -10.70 0.10 15.99
CA ARG A 4 -11.25 -0.88 15.05
C ARG A 4 -10.10 -1.57 14.34
N GLU A 5 -10.12 -2.90 14.28
CA GLU A 5 -9.08 -3.64 13.57
C GLU A 5 -8.97 -3.13 12.12
N PRO A 6 -7.73 -2.91 11.62
CA PRO A 6 -7.53 -2.45 10.26
C PRO A 6 -8.12 -3.47 9.28
N ARG A 7 -8.89 -2.97 8.32
CA ARG A 7 -9.63 -3.82 7.36
C ARG A 7 -8.74 -4.53 6.33
N GLY A 8 -7.41 -4.39 6.43
CA GLY A 8 -6.45 -5.01 5.51
C GLY A 8 -6.20 -4.24 4.21
N PHE A 9 -6.72 -3.02 4.07
CA PHE A 9 -6.46 -2.15 2.93
C PHE A 9 -6.28 -0.69 3.37
N GLY A 10 -5.64 0.10 2.51
CA GLY A 10 -5.44 1.53 2.69
C GLY A 10 -5.21 2.20 1.34
N PHE A 11 -5.29 3.53 1.32
CA PHE A 11 -5.01 4.34 0.14
C PHE A 11 -3.85 5.26 0.44
N ILE A 12 -2.98 5.44 -0.54
CA ILE A 12 -1.85 6.37 -0.49
C ILE A 12 -1.95 7.23 -1.74
N GLN A 13 -1.86 8.55 -1.56
CA GLN A 13 -1.84 9.51 -2.65
C GLN A 13 -0.47 10.16 -2.68
N TYR A 14 0.20 10.06 -3.82
CA TYR A 14 1.40 10.83 -4.12
C TYR A 14 1.02 12.11 -4.86
N PHE A 15 1.84 13.14 -4.70
CA PHE A 15 1.67 14.38 -5.47
C PHE A 15 2.12 14.18 -6.92
N ASP A 16 3.25 13.50 -7.11
CA ASP A 16 3.77 13.15 -8.43
C ASP A 16 3.30 11.73 -8.85
N PRO A 17 2.73 11.56 -10.05
CA PRO A 17 2.42 10.23 -10.59
C PRO A 17 3.67 9.33 -10.79
N GLU A 18 4.86 9.90 -11.03
CA GLU A 18 6.10 9.13 -11.17
C GLU A 18 6.46 8.45 -9.83
N ASP A 19 6.35 9.17 -8.70
CA ASP A 19 6.54 8.61 -7.36
C ASP A 19 5.56 7.46 -7.08
N ALA A 20 4.30 7.58 -7.53
CA ALA A 20 3.31 6.52 -7.37
C ALA A 20 3.67 5.27 -8.18
N SER A 21 4.20 5.46 -9.39
CA SER A 21 4.66 4.38 -10.26
C SER A 21 5.86 3.65 -9.65
N ASP A 22 6.85 4.40 -9.17
CA ASP A 22 8.01 3.84 -8.50
C ASP A 22 7.61 3.10 -7.21
N ALA A 23 6.73 3.70 -6.41
CA ALA A 23 6.22 3.05 -5.20
C ALA A 23 5.50 1.73 -5.53
N LYS A 24 4.64 1.72 -6.56
CA LYS A 24 3.99 0.48 -7.02
C LYS A 24 5.02 -0.55 -7.44
N TYR A 25 5.97 -0.19 -8.29
CA TYR A 25 6.97 -1.12 -8.82
C TYR A 25 7.77 -1.81 -7.70
N HIS A 26 8.14 -1.08 -6.66
CA HIS A 26 8.96 -1.62 -5.57
C HIS A 26 8.16 -2.34 -4.48
N MET A 27 6.88 -2.01 -4.31
CA MET A 27 6.07 -2.48 -3.17
C MET A 27 5.05 -3.56 -3.52
N ASP A 28 4.66 -3.68 -4.80
CA ASP A 28 3.71 -4.70 -5.25
C ASP A 28 4.31 -6.11 -5.06
N GLY A 29 3.58 -7.00 -4.37
CA GLY A 29 4.05 -8.34 -4.01
C GLY A 29 5.09 -8.38 -2.88
N LYS A 30 5.36 -7.25 -2.20
CA LYS A 30 6.36 -7.21 -1.12
C LYS A 30 5.79 -7.78 0.17
N MET A 31 6.64 -8.47 0.94
CA MET A 31 6.30 -8.90 2.29
C MET A 31 6.39 -7.71 3.27
N LEU A 32 5.26 -7.35 3.86
CA LEU A 32 5.12 -6.33 4.90
C LEU A 32 4.57 -6.96 6.18
N LEU A 33 5.37 -6.94 7.25
CA LEU A 33 4.97 -7.48 8.57
C LEU A 33 4.46 -8.93 8.51
N GLY A 34 5.05 -9.76 7.63
CA GLY A 34 4.69 -11.16 7.46
C GLY A 34 3.47 -11.42 6.56
N ARG A 35 2.96 -10.40 5.87
CA ARG A 35 1.89 -10.54 4.86
C ARG A 35 2.36 -9.95 3.53
N GLU A 36 2.05 -10.63 2.43
CA GLU A 36 2.24 -10.09 1.10
C GLU A 36 1.21 -8.98 0.86
N ILE A 37 1.66 -7.85 0.31
CA ILE A 37 0.77 -6.74 -0.05
C ILE A 37 0.63 -6.64 -1.57
N VAL A 38 -0.51 -6.15 -2.01
CA VAL A 38 -0.79 -5.87 -3.42
C VAL A 38 -0.96 -4.36 -3.56
N VAL A 39 -0.25 -3.76 -4.52
CA VAL A 39 -0.31 -2.32 -4.79
C VAL A 39 -0.87 -2.11 -6.18
N VAL A 40 -2.04 -1.46 -6.25
CA VAL A 40 -2.75 -1.15 -7.49
C VAL A 40 -3.01 0.34 -7.61
N PHE A 41 -3.12 0.83 -8.84
CA PHE A 41 -3.67 2.16 -9.09
C PHE A 41 -5.18 2.12 -8.86
N ALA A 42 -5.71 3.16 -8.20
CA ALA A 42 -7.14 3.33 -7.94
C ALA A 42 -7.84 4.06 -9.09
#